data_AF-A0A6L7GUU5-F1
#
_entry.id   AF-A0A6L7GUU5-F1
#
_cell.length_a   1.000
_cell.length_b   1.000
_cell.length_c   1.000
_cell.angle_alpha   90.00
_cell.angle_beta   90.00
_cell.angle_gamma   90.00
#
_symmetry.space_group_name_H-M   'P 1'
#
loop_
_entity.id
_entity.type
_entity.pdbx_description
1 polymer ?
#
loop_
_entity_poly.entity_id
_entity_poly.type
_entity_poly.pdbx_seq_one_letter_code
_entity_poly.pdbx_strand_id
1 'polypeptide(L)'
;MAGSGTLLRFGLRRERVGLVAWIVGTAALVGFQAWGSQNLYSTPEQLAALRETVGGSPALVALSGPQELLATVGGEVVFEIFGYAAIVLALMNMFLVARRTRSDEENGRAELIRSARVGRRAPVVAAIMLATLADVAAGAAVFLTAVVSGLPFAGSVLLGAALAGVGFAFAGFTALAAQVFENPRSVYGAVTAAIGIAYVLRAAGDVGDGTLSWLSPIGWGQRTLPYVDDRWWPLVLPLAAGALSLLAAAVVLEHRDFGAGLLGYRAGRATASPLLSSSVGLAWRLHRGSMAAWAAGVFILSAAYGSFAESIADFIADNPQIADYLPGGAADAVDAYLALTLQIAALLAAAYGVNSALRARREETAVRLESLLAAGNSRRAWLGGHVTMALGGSAAVLVAGAFGDGLAYGISISELSQSIRLIAYSLVYVPAVWLIIAVAVLAIGWVPRLATILGWVVFGYCAVIVMFADSFRLPDWTRDASPFTHLPQAPLEPVTATAIITLLVIAAVLLVAGFVGLNRRDLGY
;
A
#
# COMPACT_ATOMS: atom_id res chain seq x y z
N MET A 1 33.80 13.04 4.17
CA MET A 1 32.95 11.87 4.52
C MET A 1 33.25 11.28 5.90
N ALA A 2 33.97 11.98 6.78
CA ALA A 2 34.27 11.47 8.13
C ALA A 2 32.99 11.12 8.90
N GLY A 3 32.98 9.96 9.57
CA GLY A 3 31.86 9.48 10.38
C GLY A 3 30.81 8.61 9.66
N SER A 4 30.87 8.45 8.33
CA SER A 4 29.90 7.65 7.57
C SER A 4 29.87 6.19 8.00
N GLY A 5 31.02 5.55 8.21
CA GLY A 5 31.10 4.15 8.65
C GLY A 5 30.49 3.93 10.04
N THR A 6 30.68 4.86 10.98
CA THR A 6 30.06 4.80 12.31
C THR A 6 28.55 4.95 12.21
N LEU A 7 28.07 5.90 11.39
CA LEU A 7 26.63 6.11 11.14
C LEU A 7 25.98 4.92 10.43
N LEU A 8 26.70 4.25 9.52
CA LEU A 8 26.25 3.03 8.87
C LEU A 8 26.08 1.89 9.88
N ARG A 9 27.08 1.64 10.73
CA ARG A 9 26.99 0.63 11.80
C ARG A 9 25.84 0.93 12.77
N PHE A 10 25.65 2.21 13.12
CA PHE A 10 24.52 2.63 13.94
C PHE A 10 23.18 2.39 13.24
N GLY A 11 23.09 2.74 11.95
CA GLY A 11 21.91 2.50 11.11
C GLY A 11 21.56 1.02 11.03
N LEU A 12 22.53 0.15 10.77
CA LEU A 12 22.33 -1.30 10.75
C LEU A 12 21.73 -1.83 12.06
N ARG A 13 22.27 -1.41 13.21
CA ARG A 13 21.74 -1.85 14.51
C ARG A 13 20.31 -1.37 14.76
N ARG A 14 19.99 -0.16 14.33
CA ARG A 14 18.68 0.46 14.52
C ARG A 14 17.62 -0.12 13.60
N GLU A 15 17.98 -0.41 12.36
CA GLU A 15 17.05 -0.83 11.30
C GLU A 15 17.00 -2.35 11.12
N ARG A 16 17.85 -3.14 11.81
CA ARG A 16 17.97 -4.60 11.61
C ARG A 16 16.64 -5.35 11.54
N VAL A 17 15.70 -5.06 12.44
CA VAL A 17 14.41 -5.77 12.48
C VAL A 17 13.56 -5.41 11.26
N GLY A 18 13.51 -4.12 10.91
CA GLY A 18 12.80 -3.66 9.72
C GLY A 18 13.43 -4.21 8.45
N LEU A 19 14.76 -4.13 8.31
CA LEU A 19 15.48 -4.64 7.14
C LEU A 19 15.29 -6.14 6.97
N VAL A 20 15.42 -6.92 8.05
CA VAL A 20 15.17 -8.38 7.99
C VAL A 20 13.72 -8.65 7.58
N ALA A 21 12.74 -7.92 8.12
CA ALA A 21 11.34 -8.09 7.74
C ALA A 21 11.09 -7.77 6.26
N TRP A 22 11.68 -6.70 5.72
CA TRP A 22 11.58 -6.37 4.29
C TRP A 22 12.26 -7.42 3.41
N ILE A 23 13.51 -7.78 3.71
CA ILE A 23 14.30 -8.75 2.93
C ILE A 23 13.62 -10.13 2.93
N VAL A 24 13.27 -10.63 4.11
CA VAL A 24 12.59 -11.93 4.25
C VAL A 24 11.19 -11.87 3.66
N GLY A 25 10.46 -10.78 3.84
CA GLY A 25 9.13 -10.59 3.25
C GLY A 25 9.16 -10.63 1.72
N THR A 26 10.08 -9.90 1.09
CA THR A 26 10.27 -9.93 -0.37
C THR A 26 10.66 -11.33 -0.85
N ALA A 27 11.61 -11.98 -0.18
CA ALA A 27 12.02 -13.34 -0.51
C ALA A 27 10.87 -14.35 -0.34
N ALA A 28 10.06 -14.21 0.72
CA ALA A 28 8.91 -15.08 0.98
C ALA A 28 7.80 -14.88 -0.06
N LEU A 29 7.54 -13.65 -0.51
CA LEU A 29 6.59 -13.37 -1.59
C LEU A 29 7.00 -14.08 -2.89
N VAL A 30 8.28 -13.96 -3.29
CA VAL A 30 8.79 -14.64 -4.49
C VAL A 30 8.75 -16.16 -4.31
N GLY A 31 9.11 -16.68 -3.14
CA GLY A 31 9.06 -18.11 -2.87
C GLY A 31 7.64 -18.69 -2.87
N PHE A 32 6.68 -17.96 -2.31
CA PHE A 32 5.27 -18.33 -2.31
C PHE A 32 4.72 -18.37 -3.75
N GLN A 33 5.03 -17.34 -4.56
CA GLN A 33 4.66 -17.36 -5.97
C GLN A 33 5.32 -18.53 -6.70
N ALA A 34 6.63 -18.71 -6.55
CA ALA A 34 7.37 -19.79 -7.22
C ALA A 34 6.81 -21.18 -6.90
N TRP A 35 6.37 -21.39 -5.65
CA TRP A 35 5.71 -22.63 -5.25
C TRP A 35 4.31 -22.78 -5.86
N GLY A 36 3.49 -21.73 -5.82
CA GLY A 36 2.13 -21.75 -6.39
C GLY A 36 2.16 -21.99 -7.90
N SER A 37 2.96 -21.21 -8.60
CA SER A 37 3.17 -21.29 -10.06
C SER A 37 3.66 -22.66 -10.53
N GLN A 38 4.67 -23.25 -9.86
CA GLN A 38 5.18 -24.57 -10.26
C GLN A 38 4.18 -25.71 -10.03
N ASN A 39 3.27 -25.57 -9.07
CA ASN A 39 2.20 -26.53 -8.85
C ASN A 39 1.04 -26.39 -9.85
N LEU A 40 0.80 -25.18 -10.37
CA LEU A 40 -0.29 -24.89 -11.31
C LEU A 40 0.12 -25.02 -12.79
N TYR A 41 1.32 -24.58 -13.15
CA TYR A 41 1.79 -24.40 -14.53
C TYR A 41 3.07 -25.22 -14.81
N SER A 42 3.02 -26.50 -14.47
CA SER A 42 4.16 -27.42 -14.60
C SER A 42 4.46 -27.88 -16.03
N THR A 43 3.51 -27.76 -16.96
CA THR A 43 3.67 -28.23 -18.36
C THR A 43 3.64 -27.10 -19.39
N PRO A 44 4.30 -27.27 -20.55
CA PRO A 44 4.25 -26.30 -21.65
C PRO A 44 2.83 -26.01 -22.15
N GLU A 45 1.93 -27.00 -22.12
CA GLU A 45 0.54 -26.87 -22.53
C GLU A 45 -0.25 -25.98 -21.55
N GLN A 46 0.00 -26.11 -20.24
CA GLN A 46 -0.61 -25.26 -19.22
C GLN A 46 -0.16 -23.79 -19.36
N LEU A 47 1.12 -23.56 -19.67
CA LEU A 47 1.63 -22.22 -19.97
C LEU A 47 1.08 -21.65 -21.29
N ALA A 48 0.87 -22.50 -22.30
CA ALA A 48 0.26 -22.07 -23.56
C ALA A 48 -1.20 -21.64 -23.35
N ALA A 49 -1.97 -22.41 -22.56
CA ALA A 49 -3.33 -22.04 -22.18
C ALA A 49 -3.36 -20.73 -21.37
N LEU A 50 -2.44 -20.56 -20.42
CA LEU A 50 -2.30 -19.30 -19.67
C LEU A 50 -2.00 -18.12 -20.60
N ARG A 51 -1.11 -18.29 -21.58
CA ARG A 51 -0.80 -17.24 -22.58
C ARG A 51 -2.02 -16.86 -23.41
N GLU A 52 -2.88 -17.81 -23.76
CA GLU A 52 -4.11 -17.54 -24.50
C GLU A 52 -5.08 -16.72 -23.63
N THR A 53 -5.29 -17.13 -22.37
CA THR A 53 -6.15 -16.41 -21.42
C THR A 53 -5.64 -15.01 -21.10
N VAL A 54 -4.33 -14.86 -20.83
CA VAL A 54 -3.69 -13.56 -20.59
C VAL A 54 -3.66 -12.71 -21.86
N GLY A 55 -3.47 -13.35 -23.01
CA GLY A 55 -3.53 -12.73 -24.34
C GLY A 55 -4.83 -12.00 -24.61
N GLY A 56 -5.95 -12.60 -24.17
CA GLY A 56 -7.28 -12.03 -24.29
C GLY A 56 -7.62 -10.92 -23.30
N SER A 57 -6.82 -10.71 -22.24
CA SER A 57 -7.12 -9.75 -21.18
C SER A 57 -6.00 -8.70 -21.02
N PRO A 58 -6.16 -7.50 -21.60
CA PRO A 58 -5.25 -6.37 -21.38
C PRO A 58 -5.06 -6.03 -19.90
N ALA A 59 -6.08 -6.26 -19.07
CA ALA A 59 -6.03 -5.99 -17.64
C ALA A 59 -5.07 -6.95 -16.90
N LEU A 60 -4.99 -8.24 -17.28
CA LEU A 60 -4.03 -9.19 -16.69
C LEU A 60 -2.58 -8.79 -17.01
N VAL A 61 -2.31 -8.42 -18.26
CA VAL A 61 -1.01 -7.88 -18.68
C VAL A 61 -0.67 -6.59 -17.92
N ALA A 62 -1.66 -5.71 -17.74
CA ALA A 62 -1.51 -4.46 -17.01
C ALA A 62 -1.23 -4.67 -15.51
N LEU A 63 -1.63 -5.78 -14.89
CA LEU A 63 -1.33 -6.04 -13.48
C LEU A 63 -0.02 -6.79 -13.27
N SER A 64 0.29 -7.73 -14.15
CA SER A 64 1.40 -8.67 -13.95
C SER A 64 2.67 -8.19 -14.67
N GLY A 65 2.73 -8.28 -16.00
CA GLY A 65 3.92 -7.92 -16.76
C GLY A 65 3.84 -8.21 -18.25
N PRO A 66 4.98 -8.13 -18.97
CA PRO A 66 5.02 -8.43 -20.41
C PRO A 66 4.79 -9.92 -20.69
N GLN A 67 3.96 -10.21 -21.68
CA GLN A 67 3.60 -11.59 -22.08
C GLN A 67 4.81 -12.44 -22.52
N GLU A 68 5.91 -11.80 -22.97
CA GLU A 68 7.20 -12.45 -23.28
C GLU A 68 7.69 -13.34 -22.11
N LEU A 69 7.39 -12.95 -20.86
CA LEU A 69 7.78 -13.70 -19.66
C LEU A 69 7.07 -15.05 -19.54
N LEU A 70 5.88 -15.22 -20.13
CA LEU A 70 5.13 -16.46 -20.00
C LEU A 70 5.78 -17.62 -20.77
N ALA A 71 6.90 -17.42 -21.47
CA ALA A 71 7.63 -18.43 -22.23
C ALA A 71 8.11 -19.62 -21.40
N THR A 72 8.43 -19.40 -20.12
CA THR A 72 8.96 -20.43 -19.20
C THR A 72 8.27 -20.35 -17.85
N VAL A 73 8.32 -21.42 -17.05
CA VAL A 73 7.76 -21.44 -15.68
C VAL A 73 8.43 -20.37 -14.81
N GLY A 74 9.76 -20.23 -14.90
CA GLY A 74 10.47 -19.18 -14.18
C GLY A 74 10.06 -17.78 -14.62
N GLY A 75 9.81 -17.59 -15.92
CA GLY A 75 9.32 -16.32 -16.45
C GLY A 75 7.88 -16.01 -16.00
N GLU A 76 6.99 -17.00 -15.93
CA GLU A 76 5.65 -16.83 -15.37
C GLU A 76 5.69 -16.41 -13.89
N VAL A 77 6.62 -16.96 -13.08
CA VAL A 77 6.82 -16.49 -11.71
C VAL A 77 7.17 -15.00 -11.69
N VAL A 78 8.04 -14.55 -12.60
CA VAL A 78 8.41 -13.13 -12.73
C VAL A 78 7.23 -12.29 -13.21
N PHE A 79 6.46 -12.80 -14.16
CA PHE A 79 5.25 -12.17 -14.69
C PHE A 79 4.29 -11.83 -13.54
N GLU A 80 4.03 -12.77 -12.64
CA GLU A 80 3.10 -12.58 -11.53
C GLU A 80 3.67 -11.70 -10.39
N ILE A 81 4.93 -11.90 -9.98
CA ILE A 81 5.41 -11.31 -8.70
C ILE A 81 6.32 -10.09 -8.84
N PHE A 82 6.96 -9.86 -9.99
CA PHE A 82 8.05 -8.88 -10.08
C PHE A 82 7.59 -7.46 -9.73
N GLY A 83 6.46 -7.03 -10.27
CA GLY A 83 5.91 -5.69 -10.02
C GLY A 83 5.68 -5.42 -8.52
N TYR A 84 5.10 -6.39 -7.83
CA TYR A 84 4.85 -6.30 -6.38
C TYR A 84 6.15 -6.29 -5.57
N ALA A 85 7.09 -7.19 -5.88
CA ALA A 85 8.40 -7.23 -5.22
C ALA A 85 9.19 -5.91 -5.43
N ALA A 86 9.14 -5.35 -6.63
CA ALA A 86 9.76 -4.06 -6.95
C ALA A 86 9.14 -2.90 -6.15
N ILE A 87 7.81 -2.86 -6.00
CA ILE A 87 7.11 -1.88 -5.16
C ILE A 87 7.51 -2.03 -3.70
N VAL A 88 7.59 -3.25 -3.18
CA VAL A 88 8.02 -3.53 -1.81
C VAL A 88 9.42 -2.98 -1.54
N LEU A 89 10.38 -3.20 -2.45
CA LEU A 89 11.73 -2.65 -2.31
C LEU A 89 11.77 -1.12 -2.50
N ALA A 90 10.96 -0.57 -3.39
CA ALA A 90 10.83 0.87 -3.54
C ALA A 90 10.30 1.54 -2.25
N LEU A 91 9.29 0.94 -1.61
CA LEU A 91 8.75 1.39 -0.33
C LEU A 91 9.76 1.22 0.81
N MET A 92 10.50 0.11 0.86
CA MET A 92 11.59 -0.09 1.80
C MET A 92 12.60 1.07 1.71
N ASN A 93 13.07 1.38 0.50
CA ASN A 93 14.02 2.46 0.26
C ASN A 93 13.45 3.83 0.59
N MET A 94 12.19 4.09 0.23
CA MET A 94 11.48 5.30 0.59
C MET A 94 11.49 5.51 2.11
N PHE A 95 11.06 4.51 2.89
CA PHE A 95 10.99 4.60 4.34
C PHE A 95 12.36 4.68 4.99
N LEU A 96 13.34 3.92 4.51
CA LEU A 96 14.68 3.87 5.05
C LEU A 96 15.41 5.20 4.83
N VAL A 97 15.48 5.65 3.58
CA VAL A 97 16.25 6.86 3.22
C VAL A 97 15.61 8.10 3.81
N ALA A 98 14.28 8.27 3.72
CA ALA A 98 13.61 9.43 4.29
C ALA A 98 13.74 9.50 5.83
N ARG A 99 13.63 8.35 6.51
CA ARG A 99 13.76 8.27 7.98
C ARG A 99 15.17 8.63 8.46
N ARG A 100 16.20 8.15 7.76
CA ARG A 100 17.62 8.37 8.10
C ARG A 100 18.17 9.71 7.60
N THR A 101 17.39 10.45 6.82
CA THR A 101 17.73 11.79 6.34
C THR A 101 16.74 12.82 6.87
N ARG A 102 15.68 13.12 6.12
CA ARG A 102 14.78 14.23 6.39
C ARG A 102 14.01 14.10 7.71
N SER A 103 13.64 12.89 8.14
CA SER A 103 12.98 12.72 9.44
C SER A 103 13.93 12.92 10.61
N ASP A 104 15.19 12.50 10.52
CA ASP A 104 16.17 12.78 11.57
C ASP A 104 16.55 14.28 11.58
N GLU A 105 16.50 14.98 10.43
CA GLU A 105 16.59 16.45 10.36
C GLU A 105 15.39 17.14 11.04
N GLU A 106 14.14 16.80 10.69
CA GLU A 106 12.93 17.43 11.25
C GLU A 106 12.79 17.22 12.77
N ASN A 107 13.27 16.09 13.29
CA ASN A 107 13.22 15.78 14.72
C ASN A 107 14.43 16.32 15.52
N GLY A 108 15.28 17.17 14.93
CA GLY A 108 16.45 17.76 15.58
C GLY A 108 17.60 16.79 15.87
N ARG A 109 17.47 15.50 15.55
CA ARG A 109 18.53 14.49 15.79
C ARG A 109 19.75 14.74 14.93
N ALA A 110 19.55 15.24 13.70
CA ALA A 110 20.65 15.54 12.81
C ALA A 110 21.53 16.69 13.33
N GLU A 111 21.00 17.62 14.14
CA GLU A 111 21.79 18.68 14.78
C GLU A 111 22.77 18.10 15.80
N LEU A 112 22.29 17.18 16.65
CA LEU A 112 23.12 16.45 17.62
C LEU A 112 24.20 15.61 16.93
N ILE A 113 23.91 15.04 15.76
CA ILE A 113 24.90 14.28 14.99
C ILE A 113 25.93 15.22 14.35
N ARG A 114 25.51 16.40 13.88
CA ARG A 114 26.39 17.40 13.24
C ARG A 114 27.24 18.18 14.24
N SER A 115 26.89 18.22 15.52
CA SER A 115 27.75 18.79 16.56
C SER A 115 28.96 17.90 16.88
N ALA A 116 28.93 16.62 16.50
CA ALA A 116 30.07 15.72 16.55
C ALA A 116 31.01 15.89 15.34
N ARG A 117 32.15 15.20 15.32
CA ARG A 117 33.11 15.19 14.19
C ARG A 117 32.60 14.37 12.99
N VAL A 118 31.44 14.77 12.44
CA VAL A 118 30.76 14.12 11.33
C VAL A 118 30.69 15.08 10.16
N GLY A 119 31.13 14.66 8.97
CA GLY A 119 31.08 15.51 7.78
C GLY A 119 29.65 15.74 7.28
N ARG A 120 29.38 16.90 6.66
CA ARG A 120 28.06 17.30 6.13
C ARG A 120 27.36 16.23 5.28
N ARG A 121 28.10 15.53 4.41
CA ARG A 121 27.56 14.47 3.52
C ARG A 121 27.38 13.11 4.24
N ALA A 122 27.96 12.91 5.42
CA ALA A 122 28.05 11.59 6.04
C ALA A 122 26.69 10.94 6.39
N PRO A 123 25.66 11.68 6.88
CA PRO A 123 24.35 11.08 7.14
C PRO A 123 23.66 10.56 5.88
N VAL A 124 23.67 11.35 4.80
CA VAL A 124 23.06 10.96 3.51
C VAL A 124 23.83 9.77 2.91
N VAL A 125 25.16 9.83 2.90
CA VAL A 125 26.00 8.72 2.43
C VAL A 125 25.76 7.44 3.23
N ALA A 126 25.66 7.54 4.56
CA ALA A 126 25.37 6.38 5.40
C ALA A 126 23.98 5.80 5.15
N ALA A 127 22.97 6.64 4.91
CA ALA A 127 21.62 6.20 4.56
C ALA A 127 21.59 5.48 3.20
N ILE A 128 22.30 6.00 2.20
CA ILE A 128 22.39 5.40 0.87
C ILE A 128 23.19 4.09 0.92
N MET A 129 24.33 4.05 1.61
CA MET A 129 25.09 2.81 1.80
C MET A 129 24.25 1.72 2.46
N LEU A 130 23.43 2.09 3.45
CA LEU A 130 22.53 1.16 4.12
C LEU A 130 21.43 0.66 3.18
N ALA A 131 20.85 1.55 2.38
CA ALA A 131 19.85 1.23 1.35
C ALA A 131 20.41 0.28 0.30
N THR A 132 21.56 0.61 -0.31
CA THR A 132 22.22 -0.24 -1.30
C THR A 132 22.59 -1.62 -0.71
N LEU A 133 23.07 -1.67 0.53
CA LEU A 133 23.34 -2.96 1.19
C LEU A 133 22.06 -3.77 1.41
N ALA A 134 20.96 -3.12 1.77
CA ALA A 134 19.66 -3.76 1.91
C ALA A 134 19.12 -4.27 0.57
N ASP A 135 19.28 -3.51 -0.51
CA ASP A 135 18.88 -3.92 -1.87
C ASP A 135 19.68 -5.13 -2.36
N VAL A 136 21.00 -5.12 -2.16
CA VAL A 136 21.86 -6.26 -2.48
C VAL A 136 21.48 -7.49 -1.64
N ALA A 137 21.22 -7.31 -0.35
CA ALA A 137 20.78 -8.40 0.51
C ALA A 137 19.40 -8.95 0.12
N ALA A 138 18.46 -8.09 -0.28
CA ALA A 138 17.16 -8.48 -0.80
C ALA A 138 17.29 -9.24 -2.13
N GLY A 139 18.08 -8.72 -3.07
CA GLY A 139 18.38 -9.40 -4.33
C GLY A 139 19.03 -10.76 -4.13
N ALA A 140 19.98 -10.87 -3.19
CA ALA A 140 20.60 -12.13 -2.82
C ALA A 140 19.61 -13.11 -2.17
N ALA A 141 18.74 -12.63 -1.29
CA ALA A 141 17.70 -13.46 -0.67
C ALA A 141 16.70 -13.98 -1.70
N VAL A 142 16.26 -13.14 -2.65
CA VAL A 142 15.38 -13.55 -3.76
C VAL A 142 16.09 -14.56 -4.67
N PHE A 143 17.35 -14.32 -5.01
CA PHE A 143 18.17 -15.27 -5.78
C PHE A 143 18.22 -16.63 -5.09
N LEU A 144 18.54 -16.67 -3.79
CA LEU A 144 18.60 -17.91 -3.02
C LEU A 144 17.25 -18.61 -2.98
N THR A 145 16.16 -17.87 -2.74
CA THR A 145 14.81 -18.44 -2.74
C THR A 145 14.47 -19.05 -4.10
N ALA A 146 14.71 -18.33 -5.20
CA ALA A 146 14.41 -18.83 -6.54
C ALA A 146 15.18 -20.11 -6.88
N VAL A 147 16.48 -20.17 -6.55
CA VAL A 147 17.30 -21.37 -6.74
C VAL A 147 16.82 -22.53 -5.86
N VAL A 148 16.49 -22.29 -4.59
CA VAL A 148 15.95 -23.31 -3.68
C VAL A 148 14.59 -23.82 -4.14
N SER A 149 13.78 -22.95 -4.77
CA SER A 149 12.51 -23.30 -5.40
C SER A 149 12.67 -24.08 -6.71
N GLY A 150 13.90 -24.35 -7.19
CA GLY A 150 14.15 -25.15 -8.39
C GLY A 150 14.25 -24.36 -9.70
N LEU A 151 14.27 -23.01 -9.65
CA LEU A 151 14.39 -22.18 -10.84
C LEU A 151 15.84 -22.13 -11.37
N PRO A 152 16.06 -21.88 -12.69
CA PRO A 152 17.39 -21.84 -13.29
C PRO A 152 18.32 -20.79 -12.67
N PHE A 153 19.54 -21.19 -12.32
CA PHE A 153 20.51 -20.34 -11.63
C PHE A 153 20.75 -18.97 -12.29
N ALA A 154 21.02 -18.95 -13.60
CA ALA A 154 21.36 -17.72 -14.33
C ALA A 154 20.24 -16.67 -14.26
N GLY A 155 18.99 -17.08 -14.58
CA GLY A 155 17.82 -16.23 -14.47
C GLY A 155 17.52 -15.80 -13.03
N SER A 156 17.82 -16.65 -12.04
CA SER A 156 17.68 -16.27 -10.62
C SER A 156 18.63 -15.17 -10.19
N VAL A 157 19.87 -15.16 -10.70
CA VAL A 157 20.82 -14.07 -10.44
C VAL A 157 20.30 -12.78 -11.06
N LEU A 158 19.81 -12.84 -12.30
CA LEU A 158 19.26 -11.68 -13.01
C LEU A 158 18.01 -11.13 -12.32
N LEU A 159 17.09 -11.99 -11.86
CA LEU A 159 15.92 -11.59 -11.08
C LEU A 159 16.32 -10.83 -9.81
N GLY A 160 17.26 -11.37 -9.03
CA GLY A 160 17.77 -10.72 -7.83
C GLY A 160 18.44 -9.37 -8.13
N ALA A 161 19.26 -9.31 -9.19
CA ALA A 161 19.93 -8.09 -9.64
C ALA A 161 18.96 -7.03 -10.14
N ALA A 162 17.92 -7.42 -10.88
CA ALA A 162 16.88 -6.53 -11.38
C ALA A 162 16.10 -5.89 -10.23
N LEU A 163 15.64 -6.67 -9.25
CA LEU A 163 14.95 -6.16 -8.08
C LEU A 163 15.84 -5.22 -7.24
N ALA A 164 17.10 -5.59 -7.01
CA ALA A 164 18.06 -4.75 -6.30
C ALA A 164 18.32 -3.43 -7.06
N GLY A 165 18.40 -3.48 -8.39
CA GLY A 165 18.54 -2.30 -9.25
C GLY A 165 17.35 -1.34 -9.11
N VAL A 166 16.11 -1.86 -9.16
CA VAL A 166 14.91 -1.03 -8.96
C VAL A 166 14.91 -0.40 -7.57
N GLY A 167 15.25 -1.16 -6.53
CA GLY A 167 15.44 -0.64 -5.17
C GLY A 167 16.42 0.53 -5.13
N PHE A 168 17.59 0.36 -5.75
CA PHE A 168 18.64 1.39 -5.81
C PHE A 168 18.18 2.66 -6.55
N ALA A 169 17.43 2.54 -7.65
CA ALA A 169 16.86 3.68 -8.35
C ALA A 169 15.95 4.51 -7.43
N PHE A 170 15.05 3.84 -6.68
CA PHE A 170 14.16 4.52 -5.72
C PHE A 170 14.88 5.02 -4.47
N ALA A 171 15.98 4.38 -4.04
CA ALA A 171 16.86 4.91 -3.00
C ALA A 171 17.47 6.25 -3.42
N GLY A 172 17.98 6.32 -4.66
CA GLY A 172 18.50 7.54 -5.27
C GLY A 172 17.44 8.64 -5.37
N PHE A 173 16.27 8.30 -5.92
CA PHE A 173 15.15 9.25 -6.03
C PHE A 173 14.69 9.78 -4.66
N THR A 174 14.60 8.91 -3.66
CA THR A 174 14.23 9.30 -2.28
C THR A 174 15.27 10.23 -1.68
N ALA A 175 16.57 9.96 -1.90
CA ALA A 175 17.65 10.82 -1.42
C ALA A 175 17.56 12.23 -2.04
N LEU A 176 17.25 12.32 -3.34
CA LEU A 176 17.01 13.58 -4.04
C LEU A 176 15.79 14.31 -3.49
N ALA A 177 14.65 13.62 -3.39
CA ALA A 177 13.42 14.18 -2.82
C ALA A 177 13.64 14.73 -1.40
N ALA A 178 14.45 14.03 -0.58
CA ALA A 178 14.83 14.47 0.76
C ALA A 178 15.67 15.76 0.80
N GLN A 179 16.34 16.14 -0.30
CA GLN A 179 17.02 17.43 -0.41
C GLN A 179 16.11 18.52 -1.00
N VAL A 180 15.19 18.14 -1.89
CA VAL A 180 14.26 19.08 -2.55
C VAL A 180 13.20 19.59 -1.57
N PHE A 181 12.64 18.70 -0.75
CA PHE A 181 11.53 19.03 0.14
C PHE A 181 11.96 19.27 1.59
N GLU A 182 11.33 20.26 2.22
CA GLU A 182 11.56 20.62 3.62
C GLU A 182 10.86 19.67 4.62
N ASN A 183 9.95 18.81 4.20
CA ASN A 183 9.18 17.95 5.11
C ASN A 183 9.22 16.48 4.68
N PRO A 184 9.43 15.51 5.59
CA PRO A 184 9.37 14.07 5.28
C PRO A 184 8.06 13.63 4.61
N ARG A 185 6.92 14.19 4.99
CA ARG A 185 5.62 13.94 4.36
C ARG A 185 5.62 14.30 2.88
N SER A 186 6.26 15.41 2.50
CA SER A 186 6.40 15.80 1.09
C SER A 186 7.33 14.85 0.35
N VAL A 187 8.40 14.38 1.01
CA VAL A 187 9.27 13.32 0.47
C VAL A 187 8.47 12.03 0.22
N TYR A 188 7.76 11.54 1.23
CA TYR A 188 6.92 10.34 1.11
C TYR A 188 5.87 10.49 0.01
N GLY A 189 5.20 11.64 -0.07
CA GLY A 189 4.21 11.91 -1.12
C GLY A 189 4.82 11.90 -2.53
N ALA A 190 5.96 12.56 -2.73
CA ALA A 190 6.63 12.60 -4.02
C ALA A 190 7.15 11.23 -4.46
N VAL A 191 7.74 10.45 -3.55
CA VAL A 191 8.25 9.10 -3.85
C VAL A 191 7.11 8.12 -4.10
N THR A 192 6.03 8.19 -3.32
CA THR A 192 4.83 7.36 -3.56
C THR A 192 4.22 7.68 -4.92
N ALA A 193 4.12 8.96 -5.30
CA ALA A 193 3.66 9.36 -6.62
C ALA A 193 4.58 8.84 -7.74
N ALA A 194 5.90 8.90 -7.55
CA ALA A 194 6.87 8.36 -8.51
C ALA A 194 6.73 6.83 -8.67
N ILE A 195 6.51 6.09 -7.58
CA ILE A 195 6.23 4.65 -7.63
C ILE A 195 4.95 4.37 -8.43
N GLY A 196 3.87 5.11 -8.15
CA GLY A 196 2.60 4.97 -8.86
C GLY A 196 2.72 5.29 -10.36
N ILE A 197 3.38 6.39 -10.71
CA ILE A 197 3.66 6.77 -12.10
C ILE A 197 4.51 5.70 -12.80
N ALA A 198 5.56 5.21 -12.15
CA ALA A 198 6.39 4.12 -12.69
C ALA A 198 5.55 2.87 -12.95
N TYR A 199 4.67 2.49 -12.03
CA TYR A 199 3.80 1.33 -12.21
C TYR A 199 2.83 1.51 -13.38
N VAL A 200 2.18 2.68 -13.49
CA VAL A 200 1.24 2.98 -14.58
C VAL A 200 1.94 3.04 -15.94
N LEU A 201 3.12 3.67 -16.04
CA LEU A 201 3.90 3.71 -17.28
C LEU A 201 4.31 2.31 -17.74
N ARG A 202 4.71 1.45 -16.80
CA ARG A 202 4.99 0.03 -17.07
C ARG A 202 3.72 -0.70 -17.52
N ALA A 203 2.61 -0.60 -16.78
CA ALA A 203 1.36 -1.25 -17.12
C ALA A 203 0.86 -0.86 -18.52
N ALA A 204 0.83 0.44 -18.81
CA ALA A 204 0.40 0.97 -20.10
C ALA A 204 1.34 0.56 -21.23
N GLY A 205 2.64 0.49 -20.97
CA GLY A 205 3.62 0.03 -21.96
C GLY A 205 3.50 -1.47 -22.24
N ASP A 206 3.24 -2.30 -21.23
CA ASP A 206 3.12 -3.74 -21.39
C ASP A 206 1.84 -4.15 -22.13
N VAL A 207 0.75 -3.36 -21.98
CA VAL A 207 -0.48 -3.50 -22.80
C VAL A 207 -0.30 -2.94 -24.22
N GLY A 208 0.50 -1.88 -24.36
CA GLY A 208 0.74 -1.19 -25.63
C GLY A 208 1.90 -1.77 -26.45
N ASP A 209 2.65 -0.88 -27.09
CA ASP A 209 3.79 -1.21 -27.95
C ASP A 209 5.13 -1.41 -27.18
N GLY A 210 5.09 -1.33 -25.84
CA GLY A 210 6.25 -1.44 -24.97
C GLY A 210 7.07 -0.16 -24.78
N THR A 211 6.78 0.94 -25.48
CA THR A 211 7.57 2.17 -25.39
C THR A 211 7.50 2.81 -24.01
N LEU A 212 6.30 2.85 -23.40
CA LEU A 212 6.09 3.46 -22.08
C LEU A 212 6.77 2.66 -20.95
N SER A 213 6.96 1.34 -21.09
CA SER A 213 7.67 0.52 -20.11
C SER A 213 9.13 0.93 -19.97
N TRP A 214 9.73 1.53 -21.01
CA TRP A 214 11.09 2.08 -20.97
C TRP A 214 11.20 3.44 -20.25
N LEU A 215 10.09 4.02 -19.81
CA LEU A 215 10.09 5.21 -18.93
C LEU A 215 9.90 4.84 -17.45
N SER A 216 9.79 3.55 -17.14
CA SER A 216 9.53 3.06 -15.79
C SER A 216 10.73 2.33 -15.21
N PRO A 217 11.22 2.72 -14.02
CA PRO A 217 12.20 1.92 -13.28
C PRO A 217 11.74 0.48 -13.03
N ILE A 218 10.43 0.26 -12.81
CA ILE A 218 9.86 -1.08 -12.62
C ILE A 218 9.90 -1.84 -13.96
N GLY A 219 9.54 -1.17 -15.05
CA GLY A 219 9.59 -1.74 -16.41
C GLY A 219 10.99 -2.13 -16.84
N TRP A 220 12.03 -1.34 -16.54
CA TRP A 220 13.42 -1.71 -16.83
C TRP A 220 13.81 -3.04 -16.20
N GLY A 221 13.35 -3.29 -14.97
CA GLY A 221 13.54 -4.54 -14.26
C GLY A 221 12.88 -5.72 -14.99
N GLN A 222 11.60 -5.62 -15.35
CA GLN A 222 10.89 -6.68 -16.08
C GLN A 222 11.44 -6.92 -17.49
N ARG A 223 11.93 -5.86 -18.16
CA ARG A 223 12.53 -5.96 -19.50
C ARG A 223 13.89 -6.65 -19.52
N THR A 224 14.42 -7.04 -18.36
CA THR A 224 15.53 -7.99 -18.28
C THR A 224 15.12 -9.42 -18.65
N LEU A 225 13.81 -9.73 -18.67
CA LEU A 225 13.25 -11.02 -19.02
C LEU A 225 13.99 -12.22 -18.39
N PRO A 226 14.10 -12.28 -17.04
CA PRO A 226 14.76 -13.40 -16.38
C PRO A 226 14.09 -14.73 -16.76
N TYR A 227 14.91 -15.77 -16.97
CA TYR A 227 14.48 -17.13 -17.35
C TYR A 227 13.92 -17.27 -18.78
N VAL A 228 13.95 -16.22 -19.59
CA VAL A 228 13.53 -16.27 -21.00
C VAL A 228 14.73 -15.91 -21.89
N ASP A 229 15.04 -14.62 -21.98
CA ASP A 229 16.16 -14.11 -22.79
C ASP A 229 17.38 -13.72 -21.95
N ASP A 230 17.19 -13.55 -20.63
CA ASP A 230 18.20 -13.08 -19.69
C ASP A 230 18.95 -11.82 -20.19
N ARG A 231 18.21 -10.76 -20.53
CA ARG A 231 18.75 -9.48 -21.01
C ARG A 231 19.35 -8.69 -19.84
N TRP A 232 20.69 -8.65 -19.75
CA TRP A 232 21.40 -7.93 -18.68
C TRP A 232 21.49 -6.42 -18.88
N TRP A 233 21.51 -5.95 -20.13
CA TRP A 233 21.75 -4.54 -20.43
C TRP A 233 20.71 -3.56 -19.83
N PRO A 234 19.41 -3.89 -19.67
CA PRO A 234 18.44 -2.98 -19.06
C PRO A 234 18.78 -2.61 -17.62
N LEU A 235 19.59 -3.41 -16.91
CA LEU A 235 20.09 -3.09 -15.57
C LEU A 235 20.92 -1.81 -15.51
N VAL A 236 21.49 -1.37 -16.64
CA VAL A 236 22.21 -0.09 -16.70
C VAL A 236 21.27 1.07 -16.39
N LEU A 237 20.00 0.99 -16.77
CA LEU A 237 19.01 2.06 -16.58
C LEU A 237 18.71 2.36 -15.11
N PRO A 238 18.32 1.39 -14.24
CA PRO A 238 18.09 1.66 -12.83
C PRO A 238 19.37 2.10 -12.10
N LEU A 239 20.53 1.53 -12.45
CA LEU A 239 21.82 1.94 -11.88
C LEU A 239 22.18 3.38 -12.26
N ALA A 240 22.00 3.76 -13.53
CA ALA A 240 22.24 5.11 -14.00
C ALA A 240 21.26 6.11 -13.36
N ALA A 241 19.96 5.79 -13.32
CA ALA A 241 18.94 6.65 -12.70
C ALA A 241 19.20 6.87 -11.20
N GLY A 242 19.55 5.81 -10.47
CA GLY A 242 19.98 5.89 -9.08
C GLY A 242 21.21 6.78 -8.91
N ALA A 243 22.27 6.53 -9.67
CA ALA A 243 23.50 7.30 -9.61
C ALA A 243 23.29 8.80 -9.96
N LEU A 244 22.54 9.10 -11.01
CA LEU A 244 22.20 10.47 -11.41
C LEU A 244 21.38 11.19 -10.33
N SER A 245 20.41 10.50 -9.73
CA SER A 245 19.61 11.05 -8.62
C SER A 245 20.48 11.35 -7.39
N LEU A 246 21.44 10.49 -7.10
CA LEU A 246 22.41 10.69 -6.00
C LEU A 246 23.36 11.86 -6.27
N LEU A 247 23.83 12.01 -7.51
CA LEU A 247 24.64 13.16 -7.91
C LEU A 247 23.85 14.46 -7.78
N ALA A 248 22.60 14.49 -8.27
CA ALA A 248 21.71 15.62 -8.10
C ALA A 248 21.45 15.92 -6.62
N ALA A 249 21.22 14.89 -5.80
CA ALA A 249 21.05 15.04 -4.35
C ALA A 249 22.29 15.65 -3.69
N ALA A 250 23.50 15.23 -4.07
CA ALA A 250 24.74 15.80 -3.55
C ALA A 250 24.90 17.28 -3.90
N VAL A 251 24.60 17.66 -5.15
CA VAL A 251 24.63 19.06 -5.59
C VAL A 251 23.63 19.91 -4.81
N VAL A 252 22.38 19.46 -4.67
CA VAL A 252 21.35 20.19 -3.90
C VAL A 252 21.75 20.29 -2.43
N LEU A 253 22.29 19.22 -1.85
CA LEU A 253 22.75 19.19 -0.46
C LEU A 253 23.82 20.24 -0.18
N GLU A 254 24.65 20.62 -1.16
CA GLU A 254 25.72 21.61 -1.02
C GLU A 254 25.24 23.06 -1.07
N HIS A 255 24.18 23.32 -1.82
CA HIS A 255 23.64 24.65 -1.99
C HIS A 255 22.55 25.01 -0.99
N ARG A 256 21.93 24.00 -0.33
CA ARG A 256 20.89 24.24 0.68
C ARG A 256 21.45 24.46 2.08
N ASP A 257 20.80 25.36 2.83
CA ASP A 257 21.02 25.51 4.27
C ASP A 257 20.48 24.30 5.05
N PHE A 258 21.02 24.08 6.25
CA PHE A 258 20.53 23.03 7.13
C PHE A 258 19.11 23.35 7.60
N GLY A 259 18.24 22.33 7.63
CA GLY A 259 16.83 22.53 7.94
C GLY A 259 16.01 23.07 6.76
N ALA A 260 16.61 23.71 5.76
CA ALA A 260 15.91 24.13 4.55
C ALA A 260 15.83 22.99 3.49
N GLY A 261 14.77 23.00 2.69
CA GLY A 261 14.70 22.29 1.40
C GLY A 261 14.88 23.27 0.24
N LEU A 262 15.13 22.78 -0.98
CA LEU A 262 15.18 23.63 -2.18
C LEU A 262 13.84 24.34 -2.43
N LEU A 263 12.74 23.62 -2.20
CA LEU A 263 11.39 24.18 -2.21
C LEU A 263 11.01 24.55 -0.77
N GLY A 264 11.19 25.83 -0.43
CA GLY A 264 10.82 26.37 0.87
C GLY A 264 9.31 26.36 1.11
N TYR A 265 8.91 26.26 2.37
CA TYR A 265 7.51 26.39 2.75
C TYR A 265 7.01 27.82 2.47
N ARG A 266 5.96 27.97 1.66
CA ARG A 266 5.28 29.26 1.52
C ARG A 266 4.70 29.64 2.88
N ALA A 267 5.02 30.85 3.37
CA ALA A 267 4.28 31.46 4.46
C ALA A 267 2.79 31.35 4.10
N GLY A 268 2.03 30.60 4.90
CA GLY A 268 0.64 30.29 4.57
C GLY A 268 -0.21 31.57 4.48
N ARG A 269 -1.52 31.41 4.29
CA ARG A 269 -2.43 32.56 4.33
C ARG A 269 -2.27 33.32 5.65
N ALA A 270 -2.21 34.65 5.58
CA ALA A 270 -2.10 35.54 6.73
C ALA A 270 -3.28 35.38 7.71
N THR A 271 -4.44 34.98 7.20
CA THR A 271 -5.65 34.71 7.98
C THR A 271 -6.02 33.23 7.93
N ALA A 272 -6.42 32.69 9.08
CA ALA A 272 -6.94 31.33 9.18
C ALA A 272 -8.35 31.26 8.56
N SER A 273 -8.65 30.14 7.88
CA SER A 273 -10.02 29.85 7.41
C SER A 273 -10.97 29.70 8.60
N PRO A 274 -12.26 30.12 8.49
CA PRO A 274 -13.25 29.90 9.54
C PRO A 274 -13.41 28.43 9.93
N LEU A 275 -13.10 27.47 9.05
CA LEU A 275 -13.10 26.04 9.40
C LEU A 275 -12.16 25.73 10.58
N LEU A 276 -11.05 26.46 10.71
CA LEU A 276 -10.07 26.26 11.80
C LEU A 276 -10.55 26.81 13.15
N SER A 277 -11.74 27.43 13.22
CA SER A 277 -12.39 27.76 14.49
C SER A 277 -12.94 26.52 15.22
N SER A 278 -13.01 25.36 14.56
CA SER A 278 -13.54 24.12 15.11
C SER A 278 -12.52 23.00 15.12
N SER A 279 -12.62 22.10 16.11
CA SER A 279 -11.81 20.87 16.17
C SER A 279 -12.01 19.98 14.94
N VAL A 280 -13.22 19.94 14.37
CA VAL A 280 -13.53 19.18 13.14
C VAL A 280 -12.80 19.77 11.92
N GLY A 281 -12.79 21.09 11.77
CA GLY A 281 -12.09 21.70 10.64
C GLY A 281 -10.56 21.62 10.75
N LEU A 282 -10.01 21.63 11.97
CA LEU A 282 -8.60 21.25 12.19
C LEU A 282 -8.35 19.80 11.78
N ALA A 283 -9.21 18.86 12.21
CA ALA A 283 -9.08 17.46 11.86
C ALA A 283 -9.17 17.23 10.34
N TRP A 284 -10.10 17.90 9.65
CA TRP A 284 -10.19 17.90 8.19
C TRP A 284 -8.88 18.35 7.53
N ARG A 285 -8.32 19.49 7.97
CA ARG A 285 -7.05 20.00 7.40
C ARG A 285 -5.92 19.01 7.59
N LEU A 286 -5.88 18.32 8.72
CA LEU A 286 -4.88 17.30 9.02
C LEU A 286 -5.08 16.07 8.12
N HIS A 287 -6.31 15.58 7.98
CA HIS A 287 -6.62 14.30 7.34
C HIS A 287 -6.82 14.34 5.83
N ARG A 288 -7.25 15.47 5.25
CA ARG A 288 -7.63 15.60 3.83
C ARG A 288 -6.62 15.02 2.84
N GLY A 289 -5.32 15.20 3.08
CA GLY A 289 -4.27 14.70 2.18
C GLY A 289 -4.17 13.18 2.22
N SER A 290 -4.25 12.59 3.42
CA SER A 290 -4.30 11.13 3.59
C SER A 290 -5.59 10.56 3.01
N MET A 291 -6.73 11.20 3.29
CA MET A 291 -8.03 10.76 2.78
C MET A 291 -8.07 10.75 1.25
N ALA A 292 -7.58 11.83 0.61
CA ALA A 292 -7.50 11.91 -0.85
C ALA A 292 -6.57 10.83 -1.43
N ALA A 293 -5.41 10.58 -0.80
CA ALA A 293 -4.49 9.55 -1.25
C ALA A 293 -5.08 8.13 -1.15
N TRP A 294 -5.76 7.83 -0.03
CA TRP A 294 -6.45 6.55 0.14
C TRP A 294 -7.62 6.40 -0.83
N ALA A 295 -8.46 7.44 -0.99
CA ALA A 295 -9.58 7.40 -1.92
C ALA A 295 -9.11 7.18 -3.36
N ALA A 296 -8.04 7.89 -3.79
CA ALA A 296 -7.46 7.70 -5.12
C ALA A 296 -6.84 6.29 -5.29
N GLY A 297 -6.08 5.81 -4.31
CA GLY A 297 -5.46 4.49 -4.38
C GLY A 297 -6.48 3.35 -4.43
N VAL A 298 -7.51 3.41 -3.57
CA VAL A 298 -8.60 2.42 -3.56
C VAL A 298 -9.45 2.54 -4.83
N PHE A 299 -9.77 3.75 -5.30
CA PHE A 299 -10.45 3.96 -6.58
C PHE A 299 -9.70 3.30 -7.75
N ILE A 300 -8.39 3.54 -7.88
CA ILE A 300 -7.57 2.99 -8.97
C ILE A 300 -7.53 1.46 -8.89
N LEU A 301 -7.29 0.91 -7.70
CA LEU A 301 -7.24 -0.53 -7.49
C LEU A 301 -8.59 -1.19 -7.79
N SER A 302 -9.67 -0.64 -7.26
CA SER A 302 -11.02 -1.13 -7.51
C SER A 302 -11.43 -0.99 -8.97
N ALA A 303 -11.03 0.08 -9.67
CA ALA A 303 -11.24 0.20 -11.11
C ALA A 303 -10.49 -0.88 -11.90
N ALA A 304 -9.27 -1.26 -11.46
CA ALA A 304 -8.59 -2.40 -12.04
C ALA A 304 -9.40 -3.69 -11.82
N TYR A 305 -9.92 -3.93 -10.62
CA TYR A 305 -10.80 -5.07 -10.36
C TYR A 305 -12.07 -5.07 -11.21
N GLY A 306 -12.77 -3.94 -11.30
CA GLY A 306 -14.00 -3.84 -12.09
C GLY A 306 -13.78 -4.08 -13.57
N SER A 307 -12.59 -3.78 -14.11
CA SER A 307 -12.26 -4.07 -15.50
C SER A 307 -12.19 -5.57 -15.84
N PHE A 308 -12.08 -6.46 -14.85
CA PHE A 308 -12.09 -7.91 -15.05
C PHE A 308 -13.48 -8.54 -15.02
N ALA A 309 -14.51 -7.81 -14.57
CA ALA A 309 -15.83 -8.40 -14.34
C ALA A 309 -16.45 -8.98 -15.63
N GLU A 310 -16.26 -8.32 -16.78
CA GLU A 310 -16.70 -8.86 -18.08
C GLU A 310 -15.90 -10.09 -18.52
N SER A 311 -14.59 -10.11 -18.28
CA SER A 311 -13.76 -11.29 -18.59
C SER A 311 -14.21 -12.54 -17.82
N ILE A 312 -14.81 -12.38 -16.63
CA ILE A 312 -15.40 -13.50 -15.87
C ILE A 312 -16.66 -14.01 -16.57
N ALA A 313 -17.51 -13.12 -17.07
CA ALA A 313 -18.69 -13.50 -17.84
C ALA A 313 -18.30 -14.25 -19.12
N ASP A 314 -17.33 -13.72 -19.86
CA ASP A 314 -16.80 -14.33 -21.09
C ASP A 314 -16.20 -15.71 -20.80
N PHE A 315 -15.38 -15.81 -19.75
CA PHE A 315 -14.77 -17.08 -19.35
C PHE A 315 -15.81 -18.17 -19.04
N ILE A 316 -16.91 -17.82 -18.37
CA ILE A 316 -17.99 -18.76 -18.07
C ILE A 316 -18.79 -19.11 -19.33
N ALA A 317 -19.01 -18.15 -20.23
CA ALA A 317 -19.65 -18.39 -21.51
C ALA A 317 -18.86 -19.37 -22.37
N ASP A 318 -17.52 -19.27 -22.36
CA ASP A 318 -16.61 -20.16 -23.08
C ASP A 318 -16.45 -21.53 -22.40
N ASN A 319 -16.78 -21.64 -21.10
CA ASN A 319 -16.65 -22.86 -20.30
C ASN A 319 -17.99 -23.30 -19.68
N PRO A 320 -18.97 -23.76 -20.48
CA PRO A 320 -20.33 -24.05 -20.00
C PRO A 320 -20.40 -25.12 -18.91
N GLN A 321 -19.41 -26.02 -18.83
CA GLN A 321 -19.31 -27.01 -17.74
C GLN A 321 -19.11 -26.37 -16.35
N ILE A 322 -18.53 -25.17 -16.27
CA ILE A 322 -18.38 -24.41 -15.02
C ILE A 322 -19.70 -23.74 -14.64
N ALA A 323 -20.47 -23.29 -15.63
CA ALA A 323 -21.78 -22.68 -15.42
C ALA A 323 -22.77 -23.62 -14.72
N ASP A 324 -22.67 -24.93 -14.97
CA ASP A 324 -23.52 -25.96 -14.34
C ASP A 324 -23.36 -26.04 -12.80
N TYR A 325 -22.25 -25.55 -12.25
CA TYR A 325 -22.00 -25.50 -10.81
C TYR A 325 -22.49 -24.19 -10.16
N LEU A 326 -22.96 -23.22 -10.95
CA LEU A 326 -23.40 -21.90 -10.51
C LEU A 326 -24.92 -21.76 -10.71
N PRO A 327 -25.74 -21.66 -9.64
CA PRO A 327 -27.20 -21.63 -9.76
C PRO A 327 -27.76 -20.55 -10.71
N GLY A 328 -27.16 -19.36 -10.73
CA GLY A 328 -27.48 -18.26 -11.66
C GLY A 328 -26.43 -18.04 -12.76
N GLY A 329 -25.58 -19.02 -13.03
CA GLY A 329 -24.61 -19.01 -14.13
C GLY A 329 -23.62 -17.84 -14.06
N ALA A 330 -23.34 -17.23 -15.23
CA ALA A 330 -22.36 -16.15 -15.36
C ALA A 330 -22.72 -14.90 -14.54
N ALA A 331 -24.01 -14.56 -14.42
CA ALA A 331 -24.45 -13.39 -13.69
C ALA A 331 -24.14 -13.49 -12.19
N ASP A 332 -24.43 -14.64 -11.58
CA ASP A 332 -24.10 -14.90 -10.18
C ASP A 332 -22.59 -14.90 -9.95
N ALA A 333 -21.79 -15.43 -10.88
CA ALA A 333 -20.34 -15.41 -10.74
C ALA A 333 -19.75 -13.99 -10.82
N VAL A 334 -20.28 -13.15 -11.72
CA VAL A 334 -19.90 -11.74 -11.79
C VAL A 334 -20.33 -11.03 -10.50
N ASP A 335 -21.56 -11.24 -10.02
CA ASP A 335 -22.04 -10.61 -8.79
C ASP A 335 -21.29 -11.11 -7.54
N ALA A 336 -20.87 -12.38 -7.50
CA ALA A 336 -20.00 -12.93 -6.46
C ALA A 336 -18.60 -12.31 -6.49
N TYR A 337 -18.02 -12.14 -7.69
CA TYR A 337 -16.76 -11.44 -7.87
C TYR A 337 -16.85 -9.98 -7.43
N LEU A 338 -17.90 -9.26 -7.84
CA LEU A 338 -18.13 -7.87 -7.44
C LEU A 338 -18.38 -7.75 -5.92
N ALA A 339 -19.04 -8.73 -5.31
CA ALA A 339 -19.19 -8.77 -3.86
C ALA A 339 -17.82 -8.91 -3.16
N LEU A 340 -16.92 -9.74 -3.70
CA LEU A 340 -15.56 -9.90 -3.19
C LEU A 340 -14.73 -8.63 -3.35
N THR A 341 -14.77 -7.97 -4.52
CA THR A 341 -14.00 -6.74 -4.79
C THR A 341 -14.48 -5.58 -3.90
N LEU A 342 -15.80 -5.48 -3.66
CA LEU A 342 -16.37 -4.53 -2.70
C LEU A 342 -15.94 -4.83 -1.25
N GLN A 343 -15.85 -6.09 -0.85
CA GLN A 343 -15.31 -6.47 0.47
C GLN A 343 -13.82 -6.10 0.61
N ILE A 344 -13.02 -6.29 -0.44
CA ILE A 344 -11.62 -5.84 -0.47
C ILE A 344 -11.55 -4.31 -0.33
N ALA A 345 -12.37 -3.56 -1.06
CA ALA A 345 -12.46 -2.11 -0.93
C ALA A 345 -12.87 -1.67 0.50
N ALA A 346 -13.81 -2.39 1.12
CA ALA A 346 -14.25 -2.15 2.48
C ALA A 346 -13.14 -2.43 3.52
N LEU A 347 -12.35 -3.49 3.34
CA LEU A 347 -11.16 -3.73 4.17
C LEU A 347 -10.15 -2.58 4.05
N LEU A 348 -9.86 -2.11 2.83
CA LEU A 348 -8.94 -0.97 2.63
C LEU A 348 -9.50 0.33 3.26
N ALA A 349 -10.81 0.55 3.17
CA ALA A 349 -11.48 1.64 3.87
C ALA A 349 -11.38 1.50 5.41
N ALA A 350 -11.47 0.29 5.95
CA ALA A 350 -11.24 0.02 7.38
C ALA A 350 -9.79 0.29 7.79
N ALA A 351 -8.81 -0.09 6.97
CA ALA A 351 -7.40 0.24 7.20
C ALA A 351 -7.15 1.76 7.24
N TYR A 352 -7.74 2.51 6.31
CA TYR A 352 -7.76 3.98 6.37
C TYR A 352 -8.39 4.47 7.67
N GLY A 353 -9.56 3.94 8.04
CA GLY A 353 -10.30 4.32 9.24
C GLY A 353 -9.50 4.11 10.52
N VAL A 354 -8.87 2.95 10.67
CA VAL A 354 -7.96 2.63 11.79
C VAL A 354 -6.79 3.59 11.81
N ASN A 355 -6.11 3.80 10.67
CA ASN A 355 -4.98 4.72 10.60
C ASN A 355 -5.38 6.18 10.90
N SER A 356 -6.59 6.59 10.49
CA SER A 356 -7.17 7.90 10.75
C SER A 356 -7.49 8.08 12.23
N ALA A 357 -8.12 7.09 12.88
CA ALA A 357 -8.39 7.09 14.31
C ALA A 357 -7.08 7.13 15.13
N LEU A 358 -6.10 6.29 14.79
CA LEU A 358 -4.79 6.25 15.44
C LEU A 358 -3.96 7.54 15.26
N ARG A 359 -4.37 8.44 14.36
CA ARG A 359 -3.77 9.77 14.30
C ARG A 359 -4.00 10.56 15.59
N ALA A 360 -5.16 10.42 16.22
CA ALA A 360 -5.43 11.06 17.51
C ALA A 360 -4.36 10.64 18.54
N ARG A 361 -4.00 9.34 18.56
CA ARG A 361 -2.95 8.84 19.43
C ARG A 361 -1.58 9.44 19.09
N ARG A 362 -1.25 9.59 17.81
CA ARG A 362 0.02 10.22 17.39
C ARG A 362 0.10 11.69 17.83
N GLU A 363 -0.98 12.45 17.67
CA GLU A 363 -1.04 13.86 18.11
C GLU A 363 -0.94 13.98 19.64
N GLU A 364 -1.54 13.04 20.38
CA GLU A 364 -1.39 12.95 21.84
C GLU A 364 0.06 12.66 22.24
N THR A 365 0.70 11.63 21.68
CA THR A 365 2.10 11.27 22.01
C THR A 365 3.11 12.31 21.53
N ALA A 366 2.72 13.18 20.59
CA ALA A 366 3.53 14.29 20.12
C ALA A 366 3.37 15.56 20.97
N VAL A 367 2.65 15.49 22.10
CA VAL A 367 2.47 16.60 23.06
C VAL A 367 1.70 17.79 22.44
N ARG A 368 1.00 17.57 21.32
CA ARG A 368 0.24 18.63 20.62
C ARG A 368 -1.15 18.83 21.20
N LEU A 369 -1.68 17.81 21.87
CA LEU A 369 -3.00 17.84 22.51
C LEU A 369 -3.05 18.87 23.65
N GLU A 370 -1.97 19.00 24.42
CA GLU A 370 -1.91 19.89 25.59
C GLU A 370 -2.13 21.36 25.20
N SER A 371 -1.51 21.81 24.10
CA SER A 371 -1.72 23.17 23.59
C SER A 371 -3.17 23.43 23.17
N LEU A 372 -3.86 22.42 22.61
CA LEU A 372 -5.26 22.55 22.21
C LEU A 372 -6.21 22.61 23.42
N LEU A 373 -5.92 21.84 24.46
CA LEU A 373 -6.69 21.85 25.71
C LEU A 373 -6.47 23.15 26.49
N ALA A 374 -5.23 23.66 26.52
CA ALA A 374 -4.91 24.96 27.11
C ALA A 374 -5.63 26.11 26.38
N ALA A 375 -5.86 25.98 25.07
CA ALA A 375 -6.64 26.91 24.27
C ALA A 375 -8.17 26.77 24.44
N GLY A 376 -8.65 25.94 25.37
CA GLY A 376 -10.06 25.81 25.72
C GLY A 376 -10.86 24.77 24.92
N ASN A 377 -10.23 23.95 24.07
CA ASN A 377 -10.95 22.82 23.44
C ASN A 377 -11.27 21.74 24.48
N SER A 378 -12.42 21.07 24.33
CA SER A 378 -12.74 19.90 25.15
C SER A 378 -12.12 18.62 24.57
N ARG A 379 -11.79 17.66 25.45
CA ARG A 379 -11.29 16.32 25.05
C ARG A 379 -12.23 15.62 24.06
N ARG A 380 -13.55 15.79 24.26
CA ARG A 380 -14.59 15.22 23.39
C ARG A 380 -14.60 15.87 22.02
N ALA A 381 -14.51 17.20 21.94
CA ALA A 381 -14.48 17.90 20.66
C ALA A 381 -13.24 17.52 19.85
N TRP A 382 -12.09 17.39 20.51
CA TRP A 382 -10.83 16.96 19.89
C TRP A 382 -10.92 15.53 19.32
N LEU A 383 -11.29 14.53 20.13
CA LEU A 383 -11.42 13.15 19.65
C LEU A 383 -12.54 13.05 18.61
N GLY A 384 -13.65 13.76 18.82
CA GLY A 384 -14.76 13.87 17.87
C GLY A 384 -14.30 14.28 16.48
N GLY A 385 -13.46 15.31 16.38
CA GLY A 385 -12.89 15.73 15.10
C GLY A 385 -12.13 14.60 14.37
N HIS A 386 -11.29 13.85 15.08
CA HIS A 386 -10.58 12.72 14.48
C HIS A 386 -11.50 11.54 14.13
N VAL A 387 -12.47 11.22 14.99
CA VAL A 387 -13.45 10.14 14.76
C VAL A 387 -14.34 10.46 13.56
N THR A 388 -14.79 11.71 13.40
CA THR A 388 -15.55 12.13 12.21
C THR A 388 -14.74 11.89 10.92
N MET A 389 -13.44 12.16 10.92
CA MET A 389 -12.58 11.91 9.76
C MET A 389 -12.28 10.42 9.54
N ALA A 390 -12.30 9.60 10.59
CA ALA A 390 -12.16 8.16 10.50
C ALA A 390 -13.42 7.50 9.91
N LEU A 391 -14.61 7.83 10.44
CA LEU A 391 -15.88 7.27 9.99
C LEU A 391 -16.30 7.83 8.63
N GLY A 392 -16.35 9.16 8.50
CA GLY A 392 -16.76 9.81 7.24
C GLY A 392 -15.72 9.62 6.14
N GLY A 393 -14.43 9.65 6.48
CA GLY A 393 -13.38 9.41 5.50
C GLY A 393 -13.31 7.96 5.03
N SER A 394 -13.56 6.96 5.90
CA SER A 394 -13.60 5.55 5.48
C SER A 394 -14.80 5.28 4.58
N ALA A 395 -15.96 5.85 4.88
CA ALA A 395 -17.12 5.80 3.99
C ALA A 395 -16.81 6.44 2.63
N ALA A 396 -16.16 7.61 2.61
CA ALA A 396 -15.75 8.26 1.35
C ALA A 396 -14.73 7.44 0.55
N VAL A 397 -13.78 6.79 1.21
CA VAL A 397 -12.80 5.89 0.57
C VAL A 397 -13.49 4.65 -0.01
N LEU A 398 -14.44 4.06 0.72
CA LEU A 398 -15.22 2.92 0.23
C LEU A 398 -16.08 3.30 -0.98
N VAL A 399 -16.78 4.43 -0.92
CA VAL A 399 -17.57 4.96 -2.04
C VAL A 399 -16.67 5.24 -3.25
N ALA A 400 -15.46 5.77 -3.04
CA ALA A 400 -14.49 5.96 -4.12
C ALA A 400 -14.06 4.61 -4.72
N GLY A 401 -13.78 3.59 -3.90
CA GLY A 401 -13.49 2.24 -4.38
C GLY A 401 -14.63 1.66 -5.22
N ALA A 402 -15.84 1.64 -4.67
CA ALA A 402 -17.04 1.13 -5.34
C ALA A 402 -17.38 1.90 -6.64
N PHE A 403 -17.14 3.22 -6.64
CA PHE A 403 -17.26 4.03 -7.85
C PHE A 403 -16.23 3.62 -8.91
N GLY A 404 -14.98 3.39 -8.52
CA GLY A 404 -13.93 2.91 -9.44
C GLY A 404 -14.29 1.56 -10.04
N ASP A 405 -14.69 0.61 -9.20
CA ASP A 405 -15.15 -0.72 -9.59
C ASP A 405 -16.29 -0.66 -10.60
N GLY A 406 -17.38 0.01 -10.23
CA GLY A 406 -18.59 0.06 -11.06
C GLY A 406 -18.44 0.94 -12.29
N LEU A 407 -17.54 1.93 -12.28
CA LEU A 407 -17.21 2.72 -13.46
C LEU A 407 -16.45 1.87 -14.47
N ALA A 408 -15.43 1.12 -14.05
CA ALA A 408 -14.64 0.29 -14.93
C ALA A 408 -15.47 -0.85 -15.52
N TYR A 409 -16.24 -1.55 -14.69
CA TYR A 409 -17.17 -2.57 -15.14
C TYR A 409 -18.24 -1.98 -16.08
N GLY A 410 -18.85 -0.87 -15.69
CA GLY A 410 -19.87 -0.21 -16.51
C GLY A 410 -19.34 0.31 -17.85
N ILE A 411 -18.07 0.69 -17.95
CA ILE A 411 -17.44 1.03 -19.24
C ILE A 411 -17.29 -0.21 -20.10
N SER A 412 -16.88 -1.33 -19.52
CA SER A 412 -16.60 -2.56 -20.27
C SER A 412 -17.87 -3.10 -20.94
N ILE A 413 -18.97 -3.18 -20.19
CA ILE A 413 -20.28 -3.64 -20.70
C ILE A 413 -21.19 -2.53 -21.24
N SER A 414 -20.69 -1.29 -21.38
CA SER A 414 -21.48 -0.11 -21.81
C SER A 414 -22.71 0.24 -20.95
N GLU A 415 -22.69 -0.12 -19.66
CA GLU A 415 -23.73 0.21 -18.66
C GLU A 415 -23.17 1.06 -17.49
N LEU A 416 -23.10 2.39 -17.66
CA LEU A 416 -22.59 3.28 -16.62
C LEU A 416 -23.41 3.31 -15.31
N SER A 417 -24.65 2.80 -15.33
CA SER A 417 -25.48 2.61 -14.14
C SER A 417 -24.85 1.68 -13.09
N GLN A 418 -23.92 0.80 -13.51
CA GLN A 418 -23.16 -0.08 -12.62
C GLN A 418 -22.37 0.73 -11.57
N SER A 419 -21.88 1.93 -11.91
CA SER A 419 -21.20 2.81 -10.95
C SER A 419 -22.07 3.20 -9.76
N ILE A 420 -23.34 3.54 -10.00
CA ILE A 420 -24.30 3.89 -8.94
C ILE A 420 -24.75 2.63 -8.20
N ARG A 421 -24.97 1.53 -8.92
CA ARG A 421 -25.34 0.22 -8.37
C ARG A 421 -24.30 -0.26 -7.35
N LEU A 422 -23.02 -0.27 -7.71
CA LEU A 422 -21.96 -0.73 -6.80
C LEU A 422 -21.71 0.24 -5.65
N ILE A 423 -21.85 1.56 -5.84
CA ILE A 423 -21.87 2.50 -4.70
C ILE A 423 -22.96 2.11 -3.70
N ALA A 424 -24.18 1.85 -4.16
CA ALA A 424 -25.29 1.49 -3.29
C ALA A 424 -25.01 0.18 -2.52
N TYR A 425 -24.51 -0.86 -3.19
CA TYR A 425 -24.16 -2.11 -2.55
C TYR A 425 -22.98 -1.99 -1.58
N SER A 426 -22.01 -1.13 -1.88
CA SER A 426 -20.87 -0.91 -0.97
C SER A 426 -21.28 -0.39 0.41
N LEU A 427 -22.41 0.32 0.50
CA LEU A 427 -22.90 0.86 1.77
C LEU A 427 -23.29 -0.23 2.77
N VAL A 428 -23.58 -1.45 2.31
CA VAL A 428 -23.82 -2.63 3.15
C VAL A 428 -22.61 -2.93 4.04
N TYR A 429 -21.39 -2.65 3.58
CA TYR A 429 -20.15 -2.94 4.29
C TYR A 429 -19.71 -1.83 5.28
N VAL A 430 -20.33 -0.65 5.24
CA VAL A 430 -20.01 0.48 6.14
C VAL A 430 -20.09 0.12 7.64
N PRO A 431 -21.11 -0.61 8.13
CA PRO A 431 -21.19 -1.00 9.54
C PRO A 431 -19.99 -1.84 10.01
N ALA A 432 -19.53 -2.79 9.20
CA ALA A 432 -18.35 -3.60 9.52
C ALA A 432 -17.08 -2.76 9.60
N VAL A 433 -16.90 -1.84 8.64
CA VAL A 433 -15.80 -0.87 8.62
C VAL A 433 -15.82 0.00 9.89
N TRP A 434 -16.97 0.54 10.25
CA TRP A 434 -17.12 1.39 11.42
C TRP A 434 -16.93 0.63 12.73
N LEU A 435 -17.32 -0.65 12.79
CA LEU A 435 -17.07 -1.47 13.97
C LEU A 435 -15.57 -1.64 14.24
N ILE A 436 -14.77 -1.92 13.20
CA ILE A 436 -13.30 -2.05 13.31
C ILE A 436 -12.69 -0.73 13.82
N ILE A 437 -13.15 0.40 13.28
CA ILE A 437 -12.73 1.74 13.73
C ILE A 437 -13.13 1.98 15.19
N ALA A 438 -14.34 1.58 15.58
CA ALA A 438 -14.86 1.75 16.93
C ALA A 438 -14.01 0.99 17.96
N VAL A 439 -13.48 -0.20 17.63
CA VAL A 439 -12.55 -0.91 18.49
C VAL A 439 -11.24 -0.13 18.69
N ALA A 440 -10.70 0.47 17.63
CA ALA A 440 -9.53 1.33 17.76
C ALA A 440 -9.80 2.56 18.65
N VAL A 441 -10.98 3.18 18.49
CA VAL A 441 -11.42 4.33 19.32
C VAL A 441 -11.61 3.92 20.78
N LEU A 442 -12.21 2.75 21.04
CA LEU A 442 -12.34 2.20 22.38
C LEU A 442 -10.97 2.02 23.03
N ALA A 443 -10.01 1.44 22.29
CA ALA A 443 -8.65 1.24 22.78
C ALA A 443 -7.92 2.57 23.03
N ILE A 444 -8.11 3.59 22.18
CA ILE A 444 -7.59 4.95 22.43
C ILE A 444 -8.18 5.54 23.73
N GLY A 445 -9.44 5.23 24.01
CA GLY A 445 -10.15 5.68 25.20
C GLY A 445 -9.65 5.05 26.50
N TRP A 446 -9.38 3.74 26.51
CA TRP A 446 -9.10 2.98 27.75
C TRP A 446 -7.67 2.49 27.89
N VAL A 447 -7.03 2.05 26.80
CA VAL A 447 -5.69 1.42 26.82
C VAL A 447 -4.83 1.99 25.70
N PRO A 448 -4.49 3.31 25.74
CA PRO A 448 -3.91 4.03 24.62
C PRO A 448 -2.54 3.48 24.16
N ARG A 449 -1.81 2.77 25.04
CA ARG A 449 -0.55 2.08 24.71
C ARG A 449 -0.75 0.91 23.74
N LEU A 450 -1.87 0.20 23.84
CA LEU A 450 -2.20 -0.95 23.01
C LEU A 450 -3.09 -0.58 21.82
N ALA A 451 -3.57 0.65 21.72
CA ALA A 451 -4.50 1.07 20.67
C ALA A 451 -4.03 0.75 19.25
N THR A 452 -2.73 0.96 18.98
CA THR A 452 -2.16 0.63 17.66
C THR A 452 -2.18 -0.87 17.40
N ILE A 453 -1.80 -1.67 18.40
CA ILE A 453 -1.78 -3.13 18.28
C ILE A 453 -3.20 -3.66 18.09
N LEU A 454 -4.14 -3.27 18.96
CA LEU A 454 -5.52 -3.76 18.91
C LEU A 454 -6.23 -3.37 17.61
N GLY A 455 -6.08 -2.13 17.15
CA GLY A 455 -6.69 -1.68 15.89
C GLY A 455 -6.20 -2.49 14.68
N TRP A 456 -4.89 -2.73 14.57
CA TRP A 456 -4.32 -3.49 13.45
C TRP A 456 -4.53 -5.00 13.57
N VAL A 457 -4.57 -5.56 14.78
CA VAL A 457 -4.88 -6.98 15.00
C VAL A 457 -6.32 -7.28 14.59
N VAL A 458 -7.28 -6.45 14.98
CA VAL A 458 -8.69 -6.64 14.58
C VAL A 458 -8.86 -6.48 13.08
N PHE A 459 -8.25 -5.45 12.48
CA PHE A 459 -8.23 -5.31 11.02
C PHE A 459 -7.62 -6.53 10.33
N GLY A 460 -6.43 -6.97 10.77
CA GLY A 460 -5.71 -8.10 10.19
C GLY A 460 -6.49 -9.41 10.32
N TYR A 461 -7.15 -9.60 11.46
CA TYR A 461 -8.06 -10.72 11.68
C TYR A 461 -9.20 -10.73 10.64
N CYS A 462 -9.92 -9.61 10.49
CA CYS A 462 -11.00 -9.49 9.52
C CYS A 462 -10.49 -9.71 8.08
N ALA A 463 -9.33 -9.16 7.74
CA ALA A 463 -8.72 -9.34 6.43
C ALA A 463 -8.39 -10.82 6.15
N VAL A 464 -7.83 -11.53 7.13
CA VAL A 464 -7.54 -12.97 7.00
C VAL A 464 -8.83 -13.78 6.83
N ILE A 465 -9.86 -13.49 7.62
CA ILE A 465 -11.13 -14.21 7.53
C ILE A 465 -11.78 -14.00 6.16
N VAL A 466 -11.89 -12.75 5.69
CA VAL A 466 -12.53 -12.45 4.40
C VAL A 466 -11.77 -13.07 3.22
N MET A 467 -10.43 -13.13 3.28
CA MET A 467 -9.62 -13.64 2.17
C MET A 467 -9.41 -15.15 2.21
N PHE A 468 -9.34 -15.76 3.39
CA PHE A 468 -8.79 -17.11 3.54
C PHE A 468 -9.60 -18.06 4.42
N ALA A 469 -10.71 -17.63 5.04
CA ALA A 469 -11.42 -18.50 5.98
C ALA A 469 -11.83 -19.84 5.37
N ASP A 470 -12.33 -19.83 4.14
CA ASP A 470 -12.75 -21.05 3.44
C ASP A 470 -11.55 -21.88 2.96
N SER A 471 -10.47 -21.21 2.56
CA SER A 471 -9.22 -21.86 2.14
C SER A 471 -8.53 -22.61 3.29
N PHE A 472 -8.57 -22.03 4.51
CA PHE A 472 -7.92 -22.59 5.69
C PHE A 472 -8.78 -23.58 6.47
N ARG A 473 -10.05 -23.78 6.09
CA ARG A 473 -11.01 -24.65 6.80
C ARG A 473 -11.04 -24.38 8.31
N LEU A 474 -11.06 -23.10 8.68
CA LEU A 474 -11.01 -22.68 10.08
C LEU A 474 -12.30 -23.06 10.83
N PRO A 475 -12.26 -23.23 12.16
CA PRO A 475 -13.45 -23.46 12.96
C PRO A 475 -14.49 -22.33 12.81
N ASP A 476 -15.78 -22.65 12.82
CA ASP A 476 -16.85 -21.71 12.49
C ASP A 476 -16.89 -20.46 13.39
N TRP A 477 -16.55 -20.60 14.67
CA TRP A 477 -16.46 -19.46 15.59
C TRP A 477 -15.47 -18.37 15.12
N THR A 478 -14.45 -18.75 14.34
CA THR A 478 -13.50 -17.78 13.78
C THR A 478 -14.16 -16.95 12.67
N ARG A 479 -15.02 -17.56 11.85
CA ARG A 479 -15.81 -16.84 10.86
C ARG A 479 -16.81 -15.92 11.56
N ASP A 480 -17.55 -16.44 12.52
CA ASP A 480 -18.58 -15.70 13.25
C ASP A 480 -18.06 -14.48 14.03
N ALA A 481 -16.78 -14.46 14.39
CA ALA A 481 -16.19 -13.30 15.07
C ALA A 481 -15.91 -12.12 14.11
N SER A 482 -15.88 -12.33 12.79
CA SER A 482 -15.71 -11.26 11.82
C SER A 482 -17.04 -10.54 11.56
N PRO A 483 -17.10 -9.20 11.60
CA PRO A 483 -18.33 -8.49 11.25
C PRO A 483 -18.73 -8.63 9.78
N PHE A 484 -17.79 -8.99 8.90
CA PHE A 484 -18.05 -9.14 7.47
C PHE A 484 -18.89 -10.38 7.15
N THR A 485 -18.83 -11.44 7.96
CA THR A 485 -19.57 -12.69 7.69
C THR A 485 -21.06 -12.57 8.02
N HIS A 486 -21.46 -11.57 8.79
CA HIS A 486 -22.87 -11.32 9.14
C HIS A 486 -23.58 -10.44 8.13
N LEU A 487 -22.84 -9.77 7.25
CA LEU A 487 -23.39 -8.89 6.24
C LEU A 487 -23.76 -9.69 4.98
N PRO A 488 -24.86 -9.34 4.30
CA PRO A 488 -25.22 -10.00 3.05
C PRO A 488 -24.14 -9.72 1.99
N GLN A 489 -23.78 -10.74 1.22
CA GLN A 489 -22.79 -10.64 0.15
C GLN A 489 -23.37 -9.89 -1.07
N ALA A 490 -23.70 -8.61 -0.93
CA ALA A 490 -24.28 -7.85 -2.03
C ALA A 490 -23.20 -7.51 -3.09
N PRO A 491 -23.50 -7.61 -4.41
CA PRO A 491 -24.82 -7.82 -5.03
C PRO A 491 -25.37 -9.26 -5.10
N LEU A 492 -24.57 -10.28 -4.79
CA LEU A 492 -24.96 -11.70 -4.89
C LEU A 492 -26.18 -12.05 -4.00
N GLU A 493 -26.22 -11.54 -2.77
CA GLU A 493 -27.30 -11.81 -1.83
C GLU A 493 -28.24 -10.60 -1.61
N PRO A 494 -29.54 -10.83 -1.34
CA PRO A 494 -30.46 -9.76 -1.04
C PRO A 494 -30.10 -9.05 0.28
N VAL A 495 -30.19 -7.72 0.27
CA VAL A 495 -29.85 -6.89 1.42
C VAL A 495 -30.90 -7.03 2.52
N THR A 496 -30.46 -7.46 3.71
CA THR A 496 -31.30 -7.53 4.91
C THR A 496 -30.90 -6.45 5.91
N ALA A 497 -31.89 -5.76 6.50
CA ALA A 497 -31.66 -4.63 7.40
C ALA A 497 -31.14 -5.05 8.78
N THR A 498 -31.46 -6.28 9.22
CA THR A 498 -31.19 -6.76 10.58
C THR A 498 -29.70 -6.70 10.93
N ALA A 499 -28.84 -7.32 10.11
CA ALA A 499 -27.40 -7.37 10.36
C ALA A 499 -26.76 -5.97 10.34
N ILE A 500 -27.18 -5.13 9.38
CA ILE A 500 -26.70 -3.75 9.23
C ILE A 500 -26.99 -2.95 10.49
N ILE A 501 -28.24 -2.99 10.99
CA ILE A 501 -28.65 -2.26 12.19
C ILE A 501 -27.91 -2.79 13.41
N THR A 502 -27.80 -4.11 13.56
CA THR A 502 -27.10 -4.72 14.70
C THR A 502 -25.64 -4.28 14.78
N LEU A 503 -24.89 -4.33 13.66
CA LEU A 503 -23.50 -3.89 13.63
C LEU A 503 -23.33 -2.39 13.90
N LEU A 504 -24.25 -1.55 13.39
CA LEU A 504 -24.24 -0.11 13.66
C LEU A 504 -24.46 0.20 15.15
N VAL A 505 -25.39 -0.51 15.81
CA VAL A 505 -25.63 -0.37 17.25
C VAL A 505 -24.39 -0.75 18.05
N ILE A 506 -23.76 -1.88 17.72
CA ILE A 506 -22.53 -2.32 18.40
C ILE A 506 -21.42 -1.28 18.20
N ALA A 507 -21.21 -0.80 16.98
CA ALA A 507 -20.22 0.22 16.69
C ALA A 507 -20.49 1.52 17.49
N ALA A 508 -21.74 1.96 17.57
CA ALA A 508 -22.13 3.12 18.35
C ALA A 508 -21.83 2.96 19.85
N VAL A 509 -22.13 1.78 20.42
CA VAL A 509 -21.83 1.47 21.84
C VAL A 509 -20.32 1.52 22.10
N LEU A 510 -19.50 0.90 21.23
CA LEU A 510 -18.04 0.92 21.37
C LEU A 510 -17.46 2.34 21.24
N LEU A 511 -17.98 3.14 20.31
CA LEU A 511 -17.59 4.55 20.18
C LEU A 511 -17.89 5.32 21.46
N VAL A 512 -19.12 5.23 21.98
CA VAL A 512 -19.52 5.89 23.23
C VAL A 512 -18.62 5.46 24.38
N ALA A 513 -18.35 4.16 24.52
CA ALA A 513 -17.45 3.64 25.53
C ALA A 513 -16.02 4.18 25.39
N GLY A 514 -15.51 4.36 24.16
CA GLY A 514 -14.23 5.01 23.89
C GLY A 514 -14.19 6.48 24.32
N PHE A 515 -15.24 7.25 24.05
CA PHE A 515 -15.37 8.64 24.54
C PHE A 515 -15.44 8.71 26.07
N VAL A 516 -16.15 7.78 26.72
CA VAL A 516 -16.19 7.69 28.18
C VAL A 516 -14.80 7.41 28.74
N GLY A 517 -14.06 6.47 28.16
CA GLY A 517 -12.69 6.15 28.56
C GLY A 517 -11.76 7.36 28.49
N LEU A 518 -11.80 8.10 27.38
CA LEU A 518 -10.97 9.31 27.19
C LEU A 518 -11.20 10.37 28.28
N ASN A 519 -12.45 10.53 28.73
CA ASN A 519 -12.77 11.52 29.77
C ASN A 519 -12.34 11.07 31.17
N ARG A 520 -12.19 9.75 31.38
CA ARG A 520 -11.79 9.20 32.68
C ARG A 520 -10.27 9.04 32.82
N ARG A 521 -9.54 8.88 31.71
CA ARG A 521 -8.08 8.69 31.75
C ARG A 521 -7.29 10.00 31.76
N ASP A 522 -6.07 9.93 32.25
CA ASP A 522 -5.09 11.01 32.10
C ASP A 522 -4.54 11.08 30.68
N LEU A 523 -4.02 12.27 30.33
CA LEU A 523 -3.44 12.59 29.02
C LEU A 523 -1.92 12.79 29.16
N GLY A 524 -1.18 12.60 28.08
CA GLY A 524 0.27 12.91 28.02
C GLY A 524 1.23 11.72 28.22
N TYR A 525 0.73 10.48 28.20
CA TYR A 525 1.54 9.25 28.27
C TYR A 525 1.63 8.52 26.94
#